data_AF-A0A2E9XK51-F1
#
_entry.id   AF-A0A2E9XK51-F1
#
_cell.length_a   1.000
_cell.length_b   1.000
_cell.length_c   1.000
_cell.angle_alpha   90.00
_cell.angle_beta   90.00
_cell.angle_gamma   90.00
#
_symmetry.space_group_name_H-M   'P 1'
#
loop_
_entity.id
_entity.type
_entity.pdbx_description
1 polymer ?
#
loop_
_entity_poly.entity_id
_entity_poly.type
_entity_poly.pdbx_seq_one_letter_code
_entity_poly.pdbx_strand_id
1 'polypeptide(L)'
;MDRTATFSCCRRYRYALWRTWDEELPSILVFGLNPSTADERVDDSTTKKCIRYAERWGFGQLCLVNLFAAVTRHPLELRDMEDPVGPHNDAWL
;
A
#
# COMPACT_ATOMS: atom_id res chain seq x y z
N MET A 1 1.71 -0.68 -17.22
CA MET A 1 1.80 -0.96 -15.78
C MET A 1 0.50 -0.51 -15.15
N ASP A 2 -0.26 -1.46 -14.65
CA ASP A 2 -1.55 -1.23 -14.04
C ASP A 2 -1.39 -0.83 -12.59
N ARG A 3 -2.23 0.11 -12.17
CA ARG A 3 -2.15 0.77 -10.86
C ARG A 3 -3.54 0.83 -10.26
N THR A 4 -3.71 0.17 -9.12
CA THR A 4 -4.95 0.25 -8.36
C THR A 4 -4.64 0.52 -6.90
N ALA A 5 -5.59 1.18 -6.23
CA ALA A 5 -5.52 1.46 -4.82
C ALA A 5 -6.93 1.33 -4.26
N THR A 6 -7.09 0.51 -3.23
CA THR A 6 -8.38 0.36 -2.56
C THR A 6 -8.40 1.17 -1.30
N PHE A 7 -9.38 2.07 -1.21
CA PHE A 7 -9.57 2.95 -0.08
C PHE A 7 -10.95 2.74 0.54
N SER A 8 -11.09 3.15 1.79
CA SER A 8 -12.38 3.51 2.39
C SER A 8 -13.13 4.55 1.55
N CYS A 9 -14.45 4.65 1.72
CA CYS A 9 -15.29 5.63 1.03
C CYS A 9 -14.85 7.09 1.28
N CYS A 10 -14.33 7.38 2.48
CA CYS A 10 -13.80 8.69 2.86
C CYS A 10 -12.33 8.90 2.47
N ARG A 11 -11.67 7.89 1.88
CA ARG A 11 -10.26 7.86 1.48
C ARG A 11 -9.24 8.13 2.60
N ARG A 12 -9.66 8.19 3.86
CA ARG A 12 -8.77 8.32 5.02
C ARG A 12 -7.98 7.04 5.31
N TYR A 13 -8.50 5.92 4.85
CA TYR A 13 -7.91 4.59 5.02
C TYR A 13 -7.60 3.96 3.66
N ARG A 14 -6.39 3.44 3.46
CA ARG A 14 -5.97 2.67 2.28
C ARG A 14 -5.68 1.22 2.68
N TYR A 15 -6.44 0.30 2.11
CA TYR A 15 -6.37 -1.11 2.45
C TYR A 15 -5.35 -1.88 1.61
N ALA A 16 -5.28 -1.58 0.32
CA ALA A 16 -4.31 -2.21 -0.58
C ALA A 16 -3.85 -1.25 -1.66
N LEU A 17 -2.62 -1.43 -2.12
CA LEU A 17 -2.03 -0.73 -3.26
C LEU A 17 -1.36 -1.75 -4.17
N TRP A 18 -1.83 -1.85 -5.42
CA TRP A 18 -1.29 -2.79 -6.40
C TRP A 18 -0.55 -2.08 -7.52
N ARG A 19 0.48 -2.77 -7.99
CA ARG A 19 1.39 -2.34 -9.05
C ARG A 19 1.75 -3.55 -9.89
N THR A 20 1.26 -3.58 -11.13
CA THR A 20 1.43 -4.72 -12.04
C THR A 20 2.13 -4.26 -13.31
N TRP A 21 3.32 -4.77 -13.58
CA TRP A 21 4.06 -4.50 -14.83
C TRP A 21 4.14 -5.71 -15.74
N ASP A 22 4.01 -6.92 -15.18
CA ASP A 22 4.00 -8.17 -15.91
C ASP A 22 3.05 -9.17 -15.20
N GLU A 23 1.97 -9.58 -15.88
CA GLU A 23 0.99 -10.53 -15.33
C GLU A 23 1.44 -12.00 -15.43
N GLU A 24 2.44 -12.31 -16.26
CA GLU A 24 2.96 -13.66 -16.42
C GLU A 24 3.92 -14.04 -15.28
N LEU A 25 4.46 -13.04 -14.56
CA LEU A 25 5.37 -13.21 -13.44
C LEU A 25 4.63 -13.23 -12.09
N PRO A 26 5.22 -13.88 -11.06
CA PRO A 26 4.60 -13.98 -9.74
C PRO A 26 4.45 -12.61 -9.05
N SER A 27 3.54 -12.54 -8.08
CA SER A 27 3.33 -11.38 -7.22
C SER A 27 4.11 -11.45 -5.92
N ILE A 28 4.52 -10.29 -5.38
CA ILE A 28 5.04 -10.14 -4.02
C ILE A 28 4.11 -9.28 -3.17
N LEU A 29 3.87 -9.71 -1.93
CA LEU A 29 3.18 -8.95 -0.90
C LEU A 29 4.20 -8.32 0.04
N VAL A 30 4.03 -7.02 0.32
CA VAL A 30 4.86 -6.27 1.26
C VAL A 30 3.97 -5.65 2.33
N PHE A 31 4.26 -5.96 3.59
CA PHE A 31 3.61 -5.33 4.74
C PHE A 31 4.36 -4.06 5.12
N GLY A 32 3.67 -2.92 5.01
CA GLY A 32 4.10 -1.64 5.53
C GLY A 32 3.50 -1.35 6.91
N LEU A 33 3.99 -0.29 7.56
CA LEU A 33 3.40 0.18 8.81
C LEU A 33 2.09 0.92 8.55
N ASN A 34 2.13 1.96 7.71
CA ASN A 34 0.97 2.76 7.35
C ASN A 34 1.10 3.36 5.93
N PRO A 35 -0.03 3.60 5.23
CA PRO A 35 -0.06 4.30 3.97
C PRO A 35 0.49 5.72 4.05
N SER A 36 1.38 6.05 3.12
CA SER A 36 1.73 7.44 2.78
C SER A 36 0.93 7.89 1.56
N THR A 37 1.51 8.71 0.68
CA THR A 37 0.77 9.41 -0.39
C THR A 37 0.47 8.60 -1.64
N ALA A 38 1.01 7.39 -1.79
CA ALA A 38 0.75 6.62 -3.00
C ALA A 38 -0.75 6.29 -3.20
N ASP A 39 -1.22 6.39 -4.42
CA ASP A 39 -2.60 6.12 -4.81
C ASP A 39 -2.65 5.48 -6.20
N GLU A 40 -3.82 5.40 -6.81
CA GLU A 40 -4.00 4.85 -8.15
C GLU A 40 -3.29 5.66 -9.27
N ARG A 41 -2.80 6.88 -8.99
CA ARG A 41 -2.16 7.78 -9.97
C ARG A 41 -0.67 7.99 -9.69
N VAL A 42 -0.30 8.12 -8.42
CA VAL A 42 1.02 8.60 -7.99
C VAL A 42 1.71 7.55 -7.11
N ASP A 43 3.01 7.36 -7.35
CA ASP A 43 3.88 6.57 -6.49
C ASP A 43 4.71 7.47 -5.57
N ASP A 44 4.74 7.12 -4.28
CA ASP A 44 5.63 7.73 -3.30
C ASP A 44 7.01 7.07 -3.28
N SER A 45 7.93 7.60 -2.47
CA SER A 45 9.31 7.11 -2.38
C SER A 45 9.40 5.67 -1.87
N THR A 46 8.47 5.24 -1.00
CA THR A 46 8.38 3.87 -0.48
C THR A 46 7.96 2.91 -1.59
N THR A 47 6.87 3.24 -2.30
CA THR A 47 6.32 2.42 -3.39
C THR A 47 7.35 2.22 -4.50
N LYS A 48 8.05 3.30 -4.91
CA LYS A 48 9.13 3.23 -5.90
C LYS A 48 10.28 2.32 -5.47
N LYS A 49 10.62 2.29 -4.17
CA LYS A 49 11.66 1.38 -3.65
C LYS A 49 11.17 -0.07 -3.69
N CYS A 50 9.94 -0.33 -3.25
CA CYS A 50 9.35 -1.67 -3.27
C CYS A 50 9.25 -2.23 -4.70
N ILE A 51 8.86 -1.41 -5.69
CA ILE A 51 8.84 -1.82 -7.11
C ILE A 51 10.24 -2.26 -7.55
N ARG A 52 11.28 -1.44 -7.29
CA ARG A 52 12.66 -1.80 -7.68
C ARG A 52 13.16 -3.09 -7.02
N TYR A 53 12.78 -3.35 -5.77
CA TYR A 53 13.12 -4.62 -5.12
C TYR A 53 12.39 -5.80 -5.76
N ALA A 54 11.09 -5.64 -6.02
CA ALA A 54 10.26 -6.66 -6.66
C ALA A 54 10.79 -7.02 -8.07
N GLU A 55 11.09 -6.01 -8.90
CA GLU A 55 11.72 -6.19 -10.22
C GLU A 55 13.06 -6.93 -10.10
N ARG A 56 13.92 -6.50 -9.16
CA ARG A 56 15.22 -7.13 -8.93
C ARG A 56 15.13 -8.59 -8.48
N TRP A 57 14.04 -8.96 -7.81
CA TRP A 57 13.79 -10.32 -7.34
C TRP A 57 12.99 -11.18 -8.33
N GLY A 58 12.61 -10.63 -9.50
CA GLY A 58 11.93 -11.38 -10.56
C GLY A 58 10.41 -11.47 -10.41
N PHE A 59 9.79 -10.56 -9.66
CA PHE A 59 8.33 -10.45 -9.59
C PHE A 59 7.78 -9.52 -10.66
N GLY A 60 6.53 -9.75 -11.08
CA GLY A 60 5.78 -8.92 -12.03
C GLY A 60 4.77 -7.98 -11.39
N GLN A 61 4.45 -8.24 -10.12
CA GLN A 61 3.37 -7.61 -9.41
C GLN A 61 3.77 -7.34 -7.96
N LEU A 62 3.42 -6.16 -7.46
CA LEU A 62 3.62 -5.75 -6.07
C LEU A 62 2.26 -5.41 -5.46
N CYS A 63 1.94 -6.05 -4.35
CA CYS A 63 0.88 -5.66 -3.44
C CYS A 63 1.48 -5.05 -2.16
N LEU A 64 1.04 -3.86 -1.80
CA LEU A 64 1.36 -3.20 -0.55
C LEU A 64 0.11 -3.13 0.33
N VAL A 65 0.17 -3.79 1.47
CA VAL A 65 -0.82 -3.70 2.56
C VAL A 65 -0.15 -3.10 3.80
N ASN A 66 -0.92 -2.64 4.78
CA ASN A 66 -0.36 -1.96 5.95
C ASN A 66 -1.05 -2.42 7.24
N LEU A 67 -0.28 -2.48 8.33
CA LEU A 67 -0.81 -2.81 9.66
C LEU A 67 -1.86 -1.79 10.13
N PHE A 68 -1.68 -0.52 9.75
CA PHE A 68 -2.62 0.56 10.00
C PHE A 68 -3.07 1.14 8.67
N ALA A 69 -4.36 1.20 8.36
CA ALA A 69 -4.82 1.72 7.07
C ALA A 69 -4.81 3.25 7.01
N ALA A 70 -4.68 3.96 8.14
CA ALA A 70 -4.74 5.42 8.14
C ALA A 70 -3.63 6.05 7.29
N VAL A 71 -4.05 6.93 6.36
CA VAL A 71 -3.14 7.60 5.42
C VAL A 71 -2.46 8.78 6.11
N THR A 72 -1.16 8.65 6.36
CA THR A 72 -0.31 9.74 6.88
C THR A 72 1.15 9.58 6.46
N ARG A 73 1.84 10.69 6.24
CA ARG A 73 3.30 10.70 5.99
C ARG A 73 4.11 10.53 7.27
N HIS A 74 3.48 10.66 8.44
CA HIS A 74 4.13 10.73 9.73
C HIS A 74 3.62 9.61 10.63
N PRO A 75 4.32 8.46 10.72
CA PRO A 75 3.85 7.31 11.49
C PRO A 75 3.62 7.58 12.97
N LEU A 76 4.24 8.64 13.52
CA LEU A 76 4.02 9.06 14.91
C LEU A 76 2.59 9.55 15.15
N GLU A 77 1.93 10.13 14.14
CA GLU A 77 0.54 10.61 14.24
C GLU A 77 -0.45 9.47 14.47
N LEU A 78 -0.10 8.23 14.09
CA LEU A 78 -0.98 7.06 14.30
C LEU A 78 -1.30 6.84 15.79
N ARG A 79 -0.40 7.26 16.69
CA ARG A 79 -0.58 7.12 18.15
C ARG A 79 -1.70 7.99 18.70
N ASP A 80 -1.97 9.10 18.02
CA ASP A 80 -2.95 10.11 18.43
C ASP A 80 -4.26 9.98 17.65
N MET A 81 -4.32 9.07 16.66
CA MET A 81 -5.53 8.78 15.90
C MET A 81 -6.44 7.86 16.72
N GLU A 82 -7.74 8.17 16.73
CA GLU A 82 -8.77 7.37 17.41
C GLU A 82 -8.89 5.96 16.83
N ASP A 83 -8.83 5.84 15.50
CA ASP A 83 -8.86 4.56 14.79
C ASP A 83 -7.80 4.56 13.68
N PRO A 84 -6.53 4.24 13.97
CA PRO A 84 -5.46 4.18 12.98
C PRO A 84 -5.51 2.89 12.15
N VAL A 85 -6.08 1.82 12.70
CA VAL A 85 -6.26 0.53 11.99
C VAL A 85 -7.25 0.73 10.86
N GLY A 86 -8.39 1.37 11.15
CA GLY A 86 -9.46 1.63 10.20
C GLY A 86 -10.48 0.49 10.16
N PRO A 87 -11.73 0.79 9.76
CA PRO A 87 -12.89 -0.06 10.03
C PRO A 87 -12.90 -1.44 9.34
N HIS A 88 -12.08 -1.64 8.31
CA HIS A 88 -12.06 -2.88 7.52
C HIS A 88 -10.66 -3.43 7.29
N ASN A 89 -9.62 -2.86 7.90
CA ASN A 89 -8.24 -3.21 7.52
C ASN A 89 -7.92 -4.68 7.73
N ASP A 90 -8.33 -5.26 8.85
CA ASP A 90 -8.04 -6.65 9.19
C ASP A 90 -8.68 -7.66 8.22
N ALA A 91 -9.75 -7.28 7.51
CA ALA A 91 -10.34 -8.14 6.48
C ALA A 91 -9.53 -8.15 5.16
N TRP A 92 -8.58 -7.22 5.01
CA TRP A 92 -7.68 -7.11 3.85
C TRP A 92 -6.28 -7.69 4.10
N LEU A 93 -5.95 -8.06 5.33
CA LEU A 93 -4.66 -8.66 5.72
C LEU A 93 -4.75 -10.18 5.80
#